data_AF-A0AAV7XWN1-F1
#
_entry.id   AF-A0AAV7XWN1-F1
#
_cell.length_a   1.000
_cell.length_b   1.000
_cell.length_c   1.000
_cell.angle_alpha   90.00
_cell.angle_beta   90.00
_cell.angle_gamma   90.00
#
_symmetry.space_group_name_H-M   'P 1'
#
loop_
_entity.id
_entity.type
_entity.pdbx_description
1 polymer ?
#
loop_
_entity_poly.entity_id
_entity_poly.type
_entity_poly.pdbx_seq_one_letter_code
_entity_poly.pdbx_strand_id
1 'polypeptide(L)'
;MLVMLLLLVSGAAGAVLSGVAGDPAAASGAPATSAPDLPEPDLLGLSGTMGTKERLELVKKLLKQEPLIDGHNDLPWNIRKFVHNRLSRLQLEDLRQGPGPWSRSKWSQTDLSRLRAGFVGGQFWAAYVPCEAQYLNAVQLTLEQVDVIKRVIAKYPAHLRAAASADGKCVVLRGAERRGAPRLGGSPF
;
A
#
# COMPACT_ATOMS: atom_id res chain seq x y z
N MET A 1 -9.65 -16.14 6.28
CA MET A 1 -10.46 -14.90 6.15
C MET A 1 -9.49 -13.73 6.05
N LEU A 2 -9.59 -12.90 5.01
CA LEU A 2 -8.70 -11.76 4.82
C LEU A 2 -9.32 -10.51 5.44
N VAL A 3 -8.68 -9.95 6.46
CA VAL A 3 -8.98 -8.60 6.94
C VAL A 3 -7.89 -7.70 6.38
N MET A 4 -8.21 -6.91 5.36
CA MET A 4 -7.35 -5.78 5.00
C MET A 4 -7.52 -4.70 6.04
N LEU A 5 -6.42 -4.41 6.73
CA LEU A 5 -6.48 -3.54 7.89
C LEU A 5 -5.93 -2.16 7.52
N LEU A 6 -6.84 -1.23 7.30
CA LEU A 6 -6.60 0.21 7.44
C LEU A 6 -6.65 0.52 8.94
N LEU A 7 -5.51 0.89 9.54
CA LEU A 7 -5.49 1.22 10.97
C LEU A 7 -5.81 2.69 11.21
N LEU A 8 -7.08 2.91 11.55
CA LEU A 8 -7.59 4.12 12.17
C LEU A 8 -7.12 4.22 13.64
N VAL A 9 -6.69 5.41 14.04
CA VAL A 9 -6.93 5.93 15.39
C VAL A 9 -7.71 7.22 15.19
N SER A 10 -8.99 7.19 15.57
CA SER A 10 -9.92 8.31 15.43
C SER A 10 -9.71 9.34 16.52
N GLY A 11 -9.82 10.60 16.14
CA GLY A 11 -10.24 11.71 17.00
C GLY A 11 -11.01 12.73 16.17
N ALA A 12 -12.36 12.60 16.18
CA ALA A 12 -13.46 13.58 15.91
C ALA A 12 -13.37 14.50 14.66
N ALA A 13 -14.40 14.90 13.90
CA ALA A 13 -15.87 14.77 13.84
C ALA A 13 -16.24 15.00 12.34
N GLY A 14 -17.23 14.36 11.72
CA GLY A 14 -18.65 14.69 11.82
C GLY A 14 -19.10 15.70 10.75
N ALA A 15 -19.65 15.22 9.62
CA ALA A 15 -20.79 15.82 8.90
C ALA A 15 -21.19 14.95 7.68
N VAL A 16 -22.47 14.57 7.68
CA VAL A 16 -23.23 13.82 6.68
C VAL A 16 -23.82 14.80 5.66
N LEU A 17 -24.04 14.40 4.41
CA LEU A 17 -25.26 14.72 3.63
C LEU A 17 -25.44 13.73 2.44
N SER A 18 -26.61 13.07 2.44
CA SER A 18 -27.45 12.49 1.36
C SER A 18 -27.00 12.64 -0.10
N GLY A 19 -27.20 11.71 -1.04
CA GLY A 19 -28.22 10.65 -1.20
C GLY A 19 -28.91 10.83 -2.56
N VAL A 20 -28.95 9.79 -3.41
CA VAL A 20 -30.03 9.56 -4.40
C VAL A 20 -29.97 8.12 -4.90
N ALA A 21 -31.13 7.47 -4.87
CA ALA A 21 -31.38 6.11 -5.34
C ALA A 21 -31.82 6.11 -6.81
N GLY A 22 -31.61 4.99 -7.50
CA GLY A 22 -32.19 4.70 -8.82
C GLY A 22 -31.82 3.29 -9.30
N ASP A 23 -32.69 2.32 -9.03
CA ASP A 23 -32.74 0.97 -9.62
C ASP A 23 -33.84 0.92 -10.73
N PRO A 24 -34.07 -0.18 -11.49
CA PRO A 24 -33.39 -0.53 -12.75
C PRO A 24 -34.43 -0.74 -13.91
N ALA A 25 -33.96 -1.02 -15.14
CA ALA A 25 -34.55 -1.99 -16.10
C ALA A 25 -34.35 -1.62 -17.60
N ALA A 26 -33.64 -2.54 -18.27
CA ALA A 26 -33.96 -3.27 -19.51
C ALA A 26 -34.24 -2.57 -20.88
N ALA A 27 -33.41 -3.03 -21.83
CA ALA A 27 -33.69 -3.46 -23.21
C ALA A 27 -33.81 -2.41 -24.35
N SER A 28 -32.89 -2.45 -25.32
CA SER A 28 -33.09 -3.18 -26.59
C SER A 28 -31.83 -3.06 -27.47
N GLY A 29 -31.53 -4.11 -28.24
CA GLY A 29 -30.32 -4.22 -29.05
C GLY A 29 -30.33 -3.37 -30.33
N ALA A 30 -29.16 -2.84 -30.65
CA ALA A 30 -28.79 -2.31 -31.96
C ALA A 30 -27.37 -2.80 -32.29
N PRO A 31 -27.04 -3.09 -33.56
CA PRO A 31 -25.82 -3.77 -33.95
C PRO A 31 -24.59 -2.88 -33.75
N ALA A 32 -23.52 -3.47 -33.22
CA ALA A 32 -22.23 -2.81 -33.05
C ALA A 32 -21.61 -2.52 -34.43
N THR A 33 -21.81 -1.31 -34.95
CA THR A 33 -20.96 -0.76 -36.00
C THR A 33 -19.62 -0.44 -35.36
N SER A 34 -18.56 -1.16 -35.75
CA SER A 34 -17.19 -0.90 -35.32
C SER A 34 -16.81 0.55 -35.66
N ALA A 35 -16.68 1.39 -34.62
CA ALA A 35 -16.05 2.69 -34.77
C ALA A 35 -14.59 2.47 -35.23
N PRO A 36 -14.06 3.29 -36.14
CA PRO A 36 -12.65 3.24 -36.47
C PRO A 36 -11.82 3.53 -35.22
N ASP A 37 -10.84 2.68 -34.92
CA ASP A 37 -9.85 2.89 -33.88
C ASP A 37 -9.19 4.26 -34.08
N LEU A 38 -9.61 5.24 -33.29
CA LEU A 38 -8.84 6.47 -33.14
C LEU A 38 -7.56 6.08 -32.40
N PRO A 39 -6.37 6.48 -32.90
CA PRO A 39 -5.12 6.17 -32.21
C PRO A 39 -5.19 6.78 -30.82
N GLU A 40 -5.19 5.92 -29.80
CA GLU A 40 -5.02 6.31 -28.40
C GLU A 40 -3.79 7.23 -28.32
N PRO A 41 -3.92 8.43 -27.74
CA PRO A 41 -2.78 9.32 -27.63
C PRO A 41 -1.69 8.61 -26.83
N ASP A 42 -0.49 8.50 -27.40
CA ASP A 42 0.69 7.93 -26.75
C ASP A 42 1.15 8.85 -25.61
N LEU A 43 0.39 8.83 -24.52
CA LEU A 43 0.41 9.80 -23.43
C LEU A 43 1.76 9.83 -22.68
N LEU A 44 2.61 8.82 -22.93
CA LEU A 44 3.92 8.64 -22.31
C LEU A 44 5.05 8.38 -23.33
N GLY A 45 4.78 8.45 -24.64
CA GLY A 45 5.78 8.17 -25.67
C GLY A 45 6.28 6.71 -25.65
N LEU A 46 5.48 5.78 -25.10
CA LEU A 46 5.87 4.37 -24.88
C LEU A 46 5.78 3.52 -26.16
N SER A 47 5.36 4.11 -27.28
CA SER A 47 5.32 3.45 -28.58
C SER A 47 6.70 3.00 -29.05
N GLY A 48 6.86 1.66 -29.16
CA GLY A 48 7.74 0.91 -30.06
C GLY A 48 9.26 1.14 -30.11
N THR A 49 9.77 2.32 -29.78
CA THR A 49 11.10 2.78 -30.21
C THR A 49 12.10 2.92 -29.06
N MET A 50 11.63 3.10 -27.82
CA MET A 50 12.51 3.22 -26.65
C MET A 50 13.08 1.88 -26.20
N GLY A 51 14.38 1.84 -25.96
CA GLY A 51 15.08 0.69 -25.41
C GLY A 51 14.69 0.42 -23.94
N THR A 52 14.89 -0.82 -23.47
CA THR A 52 14.52 -1.23 -22.09
C THR A 52 15.12 -0.32 -21.00
N LYS A 53 16.37 0.16 -21.19
CA LYS A 53 17.02 1.07 -20.26
C LYS A 53 16.33 2.44 -20.21
N GLU A 54 15.94 2.98 -21.36
CA GLU A 54 15.25 4.28 -21.46
C GLU A 54 13.86 4.20 -20.82
N ARG A 55 13.11 3.12 -21.09
CA ARG A 55 11.84 2.84 -20.44
C ARG A 55 11.99 2.75 -18.92
N LEU A 56 13.02 2.07 -18.42
CA LEU A 56 13.28 1.96 -16.98
C LEU A 56 13.58 3.33 -16.35
N GLU A 57 14.38 4.18 -16.99
CA GLU A 57 14.66 5.53 -16.48
C GLU A 57 13.42 6.42 -16.51
N LEU A 58 12.57 6.30 -17.54
CA LEU A 58 11.27 6.97 -17.57
C LEU A 58 10.38 6.53 -16.41
N VAL A 59 10.24 5.22 -16.18
CA VAL A 59 9.47 4.68 -15.05
C VAL A 59 10.02 5.18 -13.72
N LYS A 60 11.34 5.16 -13.51
CA LYS A 60 11.95 5.71 -12.29
C LYS A 60 11.66 7.20 -12.12
N LYS A 61 11.65 7.99 -13.20
CA LYS A 61 11.32 9.42 -13.15
C LYS A 61 9.85 9.62 -12.73
N LEU A 62 8.93 8.84 -13.30
CA LEU A 62 7.51 8.89 -12.94
C LEU A 62 7.29 8.49 -11.48
N LEU A 63 7.87 7.37 -11.04
CA LEU A 63 7.68 6.88 -9.66
C LEU A 63 8.34 7.76 -8.59
N LYS A 64 9.34 8.58 -8.95
CA LYS A 64 9.86 9.64 -8.07
C LYS A 64 8.84 10.76 -7.83
N GLN A 65 7.98 11.04 -8.82
CA GLN A 65 6.96 12.08 -8.76
C GLN A 65 5.66 11.55 -8.12
N GLU A 66 5.24 10.36 -8.57
CA GLU A 66 4.04 9.67 -8.09
C GLU A 66 4.42 8.27 -7.57
N PRO A 67 4.75 8.16 -6.28
CA PRO A 67 5.14 6.89 -5.67
C PRO A 67 4.04 5.82 -5.75
N LEU A 68 4.46 4.56 -5.89
CA LEU A 68 3.55 3.43 -5.98
C LEU A 68 2.81 3.20 -4.65
N ILE A 69 1.51 2.91 -4.74
CA ILE A 69 0.72 2.42 -3.61
C ILE A 69 0.41 0.95 -3.85
N ASP A 70 0.99 0.07 -3.04
CA ASP A 70 0.73 -1.37 -3.13
C ASP A 70 -0.44 -1.77 -2.23
N GLY A 71 -1.38 -2.54 -2.81
CA GLY A 71 -2.64 -2.90 -2.16
C GLY A 71 -2.58 -4.10 -1.23
N HIS A 72 -1.51 -4.91 -1.22
CA HIS A 72 -1.49 -6.14 -0.44
C HIS A 72 -0.06 -6.65 -0.18
N ASN A 73 0.40 -6.58 1.07
CA ASN A 73 1.70 -7.15 1.46
C ASN A 73 1.61 -7.96 2.75
N ASP A 74 2.05 -9.22 2.65
CA ASP A 74 2.00 -10.24 3.72
C ASP A 74 3.20 -10.24 4.66
N LEU A 75 4.05 -9.19 4.65
CA LEU A 75 5.14 -9.07 5.62
C LEU A 75 4.71 -9.33 7.08
N PRO A 76 3.55 -8.87 7.58
CA PRO A 76 3.10 -9.18 8.94
C PRO A 76 2.93 -10.68 9.20
N TRP A 77 2.49 -11.44 8.20
CA TRP A 77 2.38 -12.89 8.29
C TRP A 77 3.76 -13.56 8.35
N ASN A 78 4.71 -13.09 7.54
CA ASN A 78 6.08 -13.58 7.58
C ASN A 78 6.75 -13.31 8.94
N ILE A 79 6.51 -12.14 9.53
CA ILE A 79 6.98 -11.80 10.89
C ILE A 79 6.41 -12.79 11.92
N ARG A 80 5.12 -13.13 11.81
CA ARG A 80 4.51 -14.16 12.66
C ARG A 80 5.20 -15.50 12.48
N LYS A 81 5.42 -15.94 11.24
CA LYS A 81 5.99 -17.26 10.94
C LYS A 81 7.45 -17.40 11.34
N PHE A 82 8.27 -16.38 11.10
CA PHE A 82 9.71 -16.48 11.30
C PHE A 82 10.16 -16.10 12.69
N VAL A 83 9.51 -15.12 13.33
CA VAL A 83 9.94 -14.61 14.64
C VAL A 83 8.85 -14.64 15.70
N HIS A 84 7.67 -15.18 15.38
CA HIS A 84 6.53 -15.26 16.31
C HIS A 84 6.17 -13.88 16.89
N ASN A 85 6.09 -12.86 16.02
CA ASN A 85 5.75 -11.48 16.38
C ASN A 85 6.73 -10.77 17.34
N ARG A 86 7.90 -11.37 17.62
CA ARG A 86 8.98 -10.79 18.44
C ARG A 86 9.84 -9.83 17.60
N LEU A 87 9.45 -8.55 17.58
CA LEU A 87 10.12 -7.52 16.77
C LEU A 87 11.55 -7.20 17.20
N SER A 88 11.98 -7.56 18.41
CA SER A 88 13.39 -7.46 18.81
C SER A 88 14.32 -8.32 17.93
N ARG A 89 13.78 -9.35 17.28
CA ARG A 89 14.49 -10.25 16.36
C ARG A 89 14.32 -9.88 14.88
N LEU A 90 13.74 -8.71 14.58
CA LEU A 90 13.49 -8.22 13.22
C LEU A 90 14.35 -6.98 12.95
N GLN A 91 15.18 -7.01 11.90
CA GLN A 91 15.92 -5.87 11.36
C GLN A 91 15.41 -5.62 9.94
N LEU A 92 14.47 -4.69 9.79
CA LEU A 92 13.72 -4.51 8.54
C LEU A 92 14.48 -3.63 7.53
N GLU A 93 15.64 -3.08 7.89
CA GLU A 93 16.47 -2.25 7.03
C GLU A 93 16.90 -2.99 5.75
N ASP A 94 17.46 -4.18 5.90
CA ASP A 94 17.82 -5.09 4.81
C ASP A 94 17.80 -6.55 5.30
N LEU A 95 16.71 -7.25 4.98
CA LEU A 95 16.50 -8.62 5.42
C LEU A 95 17.39 -9.65 4.71
N ARG A 96 18.12 -9.24 3.67
CA ARG A 96 19.06 -10.10 2.94
C ARG A 96 20.39 -10.26 3.69
N GLN A 97 20.74 -9.29 4.54
CA GLN A 97 21.99 -9.30 5.29
C GLN A 97 21.88 -10.01 6.65
N GLY A 98 20.64 -10.27 7.11
CA GLY A 98 20.39 -10.95 8.37
C GLY A 98 20.59 -12.47 8.31
N PRO A 99 20.67 -13.13 9.49
CA PRO A 99 20.64 -14.58 9.57
C PRO A 99 19.33 -15.14 8.99
N GLY A 100 19.36 -16.42 8.57
CA GLY A 100 18.16 -17.15 8.20
C GLY A 100 17.11 -17.10 9.33
N PRO A 101 15.80 -17.15 9.01
CA PRO A 101 15.21 -17.57 7.73
C PRO A 101 15.06 -16.46 6.68
N TRP A 102 15.25 -15.18 7.04
CA TRP A 102 14.93 -14.04 6.19
C TRP A 102 15.72 -13.98 4.88
N SER A 103 17.05 -14.12 4.95
CA SER A 103 17.93 -14.02 3.79
C SER A 103 17.80 -15.19 2.80
N ARG A 104 17.23 -16.31 3.24
CA ARG A 104 17.12 -17.57 2.46
C ARG A 104 15.71 -17.88 1.99
N SER A 105 14.70 -17.20 2.54
CA SER A 105 13.30 -17.50 2.26
C SER A 105 12.80 -16.79 1.02
N LYS A 106 12.18 -17.53 0.10
CA LYS A 106 11.48 -16.98 -1.08
C LYS A 106 10.31 -16.05 -0.71
N TRP A 107 9.80 -16.19 0.51
CA TRP A 107 8.72 -15.36 1.06
C TRP A 107 9.23 -14.03 1.62
N SER A 108 10.55 -13.83 1.72
CA SER A 108 11.18 -12.60 2.19
C SER A 108 11.40 -11.61 1.04
N GLN A 109 10.33 -10.95 0.60
CA GLN A 109 10.35 -10.03 -0.54
C GLN A 109 10.38 -8.55 -0.13
N THR A 110 10.05 -8.24 1.12
CA THR A 110 9.80 -6.88 1.59
C THR A 110 10.79 -6.48 2.69
N ASP A 111 11.62 -5.48 2.42
CA ASP A 111 12.41 -4.74 3.43
C ASP A 111 12.47 -3.25 3.06
N LEU A 112 12.88 -2.41 4.00
CA LEU A 112 12.87 -0.96 3.81
C LEU A 112 13.78 -0.50 2.66
N SER A 113 14.91 -1.18 2.44
CA SER A 113 15.81 -0.85 1.34
C SER A 113 15.20 -1.17 -0.02
N ARG A 114 14.56 -2.33 -0.18
CA ARG A 114 13.85 -2.71 -1.41
C ARG A 114 12.63 -1.84 -1.67
N LEU A 115 11.86 -1.51 -0.63
CA LEU A 115 10.70 -0.63 -0.79
C LEU A 115 11.11 0.78 -1.26
N ARG A 116 12.21 1.33 -0.73
CA ARG A 116 12.77 2.61 -1.21
C ARG A 116 13.27 2.52 -2.65
N ALA A 117 14.01 1.46 -2.98
CA ALA A 117 14.53 1.25 -4.33
C ALA A 117 13.41 1.04 -5.37
N GLY A 118 12.27 0.49 -4.94
CA GLY A 118 11.06 0.30 -5.75
C GLY A 118 10.13 1.50 -5.79
N PHE A 119 10.46 2.63 -5.16
CA PHE A 119 9.64 3.85 -5.10
C PHE A 119 8.22 3.61 -4.55
N VAL A 120 8.09 2.70 -3.58
CA VAL A 120 6.81 2.48 -2.88
C VAL A 120 6.59 3.63 -1.91
N GLY A 121 5.52 4.40 -2.11
CA GLY A 121 5.13 5.48 -1.21
C GLY A 121 4.02 5.12 -0.25
N GLY A 122 3.26 4.06 -0.54
CA GLY A 122 2.17 3.58 0.30
C GLY A 122 2.07 2.06 0.26
N GLN A 123 1.68 1.46 1.38
CA GLN A 123 1.52 0.02 1.50
C GLN A 123 0.30 -0.31 2.35
N PHE A 124 -0.56 -1.17 1.82
CA PHE A 124 -1.58 -1.87 2.59
C PHE A 124 -1.00 -3.17 3.14
N TRP A 125 -0.84 -3.24 4.46
CA TRP A 125 -0.34 -4.43 5.15
C TRP A 125 -1.50 -5.39 5.44
N ALA A 126 -1.35 -6.64 5.01
CA ALA A 126 -2.38 -7.64 5.22
C ALA A 126 -2.37 -8.15 6.68
N ALA A 127 -3.48 -7.98 7.39
CA ALA A 127 -3.74 -8.68 8.65
C ALA A 127 -4.35 -10.06 8.33
N TYR A 128 -3.57 -10.87 7.61
CA TYR A 128 -3.98 -12.19 7.14
C TYR A 128 -4.09 -13.20 8.30
N VAL A 129 -5.15 -14.02 8.24
CA VAL A 129 -5.39 -15.13 9.16
C VAL A 129 -5.78 -16.38 8.36
N PRO A 130 -5.16 -17.55 8.66
CA PRO A 130 -5.47 -18.82 8.00
C PRO A 130 -6.95 -19.20 8.16
N CYS A 131 -7.52 -19.85 7.14
CA CYS A 131 -8.93 -20.25 7.16
C CYS A 131 -9.23 -21.28 8.26
N GLU A 132 -8.25 -22.08 8.65
CA GLU A 132 -8.33 -23.07 9.71
C GLU A 132 -8.60 -22.45 11.08
N ALA A 133 -8.36 -21.14 11.25
CA ALA A 133 -8.69 -20.43 12.49
C ALA A 133 -10.16 -20.01 12.57
N GLN A 134 -10.93 -20.16 11.47
CA GLN A 134 -12.35 -19.81 11.43
C GLN A 134 -13.12 -20.65 12.46
N TYR A 135 -14.04 -20.01 13.18
CA TYR A 135 -14.77 -20.59 14.32
C TYR A 135 -13.91 -21.04 15.51
N LEU A 136 -12.61 -20.73 15.48
CA LEU A 136 -11.67 -20.96 16.58
C LEU A 136 -11.13 -19.62 17.09
N ASN A 137 -9.86 -19.33 16.82
CA ASN A 137 -9.15 -18.16 17.32
C ASN A 137 -8.94 -17.08 16.25
N ALA A 138 -9.74 -17.06 15.17
CA ALA A 138 -9.58 -16.09 14.07
C ALA A 138 -9.49 -14.63 14.55
N VAL A 139 -10.40 -14.22 15.46
CA VAL A 139 -10.43 -12.84 15.99
C VAL A 139 -9.15 -12.50 16.75
N GLN A 140 -8.70 -13.40 17.63
CA GLN A 140 -7.45 -13.22 18.38
C GLN A 140 -6.26 -13.08 17.42
N LEU A 141 -6.16 -13.95 16.43
CA LEU A 141 -5.09 -13.90 15.43
C LEU A 141 -5.12 -12.59 14.64
N THR A 142 -6.30 -12.12 14.23
CA THR A 142 -6.44 -10.83 13.54
C THR A 142 -5.91 -9.69 14.43
N LEU A 143 -6.31 -9.64 15.70
CA LEU A 143 -5.84 -8.61 16.65
C LEU A 143 -4.32 -8.68 16.89
N GLU A 144 -3.73 -9.87 16.94
CA GLU A 144 -2.28 -10.04 17.04
C GLU A 144 -1.55 -9.51 15.78
N GLN A 145 -2.12 -9.73 14.59
CA GLN A 145 -1.56 -9.21 13.34
C GLN A 145 -1.70 -7.69 13.25
N VAL A 146 -2.86 -7.15 13.64
CA VAL A 146 -3.10 -5.71 13.81
C VAL A 146 -2.04 -5.07 14.71
N ASP A 147 -1.81 -5.67 15.87
CA ASP A 147 -0.84 -5.22 16.86
C ASP A 147 0.59 -5.25 16.29
N VAL A 148 0.98 -6.33 15.60
CA VAL A 148 2.32 -6.41 14.99
C VAL A 148 2.53 -5.30 13.96
N ILE A 149 1.53 -4.98 13.15
CA ILE A 149 1.59 -3.90 12.15
C ILE A 149 1.84 -2.56 12.85
N LYS A 150 1.06 -2.25 13.89
CA LYS A 150 1.23 -1.02 14.70
C LYS A 150 2.63 -0.92 15.27
N ARG A 151 3.13 -2.01 15.87
CA ARG A 151 4.46 -2.03 16.49
C ARG A 151 5.60 -1.94 15.48
N VAL A 152 5.45 -2.50 14.27
CA VAL A 152 6.43 -2.32 13.19
C VAL A 152 6.50 -0.85 12.77
N ILE A 153 5.36 -0.20 12.56
CA ILE A 153 5.31 1.22 12.22
C ILE A 153 5.97 2.06 13.32
N ALA A 154 5.65 1.78 14.59
CA ALA A 154 6.23 2.47 15.74
C ALA A 154 7.73 2.21 15.91
N LYS A 155 8.24 1.05 15.49
CA LYS A 155 9.67 0.71 15.54
C LYS A 155 10.50 1.46 14.50
N TYR A 156 9.92 1.75 13.33
CA TYR A 156 10.62 2.44 12.23
C TYR A 156 9.97 3.79 11.88
N PRO A 157 9.82 4.75 12.82
CA PRO A 157 9.08 5.99 12.61
C PRO A 157 9.75 6.95 11.62
N ALA A 158 11.06 6.79 11.40
CA ALA A 158 11.80 7.51 10.38
C ALA A 158 11.40 7.09 8.97
N HIS A 159 10.86 5.88 8.82
CA HIS A 159 10.50 5.31 7.53
C HIS A 159 9.01 5.10 7.39
N LEU A 160 8.27 4.65 8.40
CA LEU A 160 6.87 4.30 8.29
C LEU A 160 6.00 5.25 9.09
N ARG A 161 4.83 5.59 8.54
CA ARG A 161 3.79 6.36 9.24
C ARG A 161 2.44 5.71 9.00
N ALA A 162 1.60 5.56 10.02
CA ALA A 162 0.23 5.07 9.84
C ALA A 162 -0.63 6.10 9.09
N ALA A 163 -1.56 5.58 8.29
CA ALA A 163 -2.43 6.32 7.40
C ALA A 163 -3.86 5.78 7.51
N ALA A 164 -4.82 6.69 7.54
CA ALA A 164 -6.20 6.41 7.93
C ALA A 164 -7.24 6.97 6.94
N SER A 165 -6.83 7.82 6.01
CA SER A 165 -7.68 8.38 4.97
C SER A 165 -6.86 8.61 3.70
N ALA A 166 -7.53 8.85 2.57
CA ALA A 166 -6.85 9.20 1.33
C ALA A 166 -6.08 10.53 1.45
N ASP A 167 -6.63 11.48 2.22
CA ASP A 167 -5.97 12.76 2.52
C ASP A 167 -4.72 12.56 3.39
N GLY A 168 -4.82 11.61 4.33
CA GLY A 168 -3.73 11.15 5.17
C GLY A 168 -2.93 10.06 4.47
N LYS A 169 -2.22 10.42 3.38
CA LYS A 169 -1.23 9.60 2.62
C LYS A 169 -0.96 8.21 3.23
N CYS A 170 -1.42 7.15 2.56
CA CYS A 170 -1.19 5.71 2.82
C CYS A 170 0.22 5.41 3.38
N VAL A 171 0.38 4.34 4.19
CA VAL A 171 1.57 4.09 5.03
C VAL A 171 2.86 4.63 4.42
N VAL A 172 3.25 5.85 4.81
CA VAL A 172 4.21 6.63 4.04
C VAL A 172 5.59 6.11 4.34
N LEU A 173 6.28 5.60 3.31
CA LEU A 173 7.74 5.59 3.35
C LEU A 173 8.23 7.02 3.33
N ARG A 174 8.71 7.52 4.47
CA ARG A 174 9.26 8.87 4.59
C ARG A 174 10.48 8.98 3.65
N GLY A 175 10.25 9.60 2.49
CA GLY A 175 11.21 9.70 1.40
C GLY A 175 10.69 10.55 0.23
N ALA A 176 9.37 10.68 0.09
CA ALA A 176 8.73 11.53 -0.92
C ALA A 176 7.83 12.60 -0.27
N GLU A 177 8.43 13.50 0.53
CA GLU A 177 7.72 14.70 0.96
C GLU A 177 7.70 15.68 -0.23
N ARG A 178 6.52 15.91 -0.83
CA ARG A 178 6.30 16.97 -1.82
C ARG A 178 6.75 18.29 -1.19
N ARG A 179 7.91 18.83 -1.60
CA ARG A 179 8.21 20.24 -1.41
C ARG A 179 7.17 21.01 -2.22
N GLY A 180 6.23 21.67 -1.54
CA GLY A 180 5.36 22.67 -2.19
C GLY A 180 3.85 22.45 -2.12
N ALA A 181 3.30 21.87 -1.05
CA ALA A 181 1.89 22.14 -0.73
C ALA A 181 1.81 23.45 0.08
N PRO A 182 1.03 24.47 -0.34
CA PRO A 182 0.88 25.70 0.42
C PRO A 182 0.27 25.39 1.79
N ARG A 183 0.91 25.88 2.86
CA ARG A 183 0.28 25.91 4.18
C ARG A 183 -0.86 26.90 4.08
N LEU A 184 -2.10 26.43 4.09
CA LEU A 184 -3.23 27.31 4.39
C LEU A 184 -3.00 27.84 5.80
N GLY A 185 -2.69 29.13 5.88
CA GLY A 185 -2.41 29.82 7.13
C GLY A 185 -3.63 29.79 8.02
N GLY A 186 -3.47 29.26 9.23
CA GLY A 186 -4.39 29.53 10.33
C GLY A 186 -4.09 30.92 10.88
N SER A 187 -5.07 31.81 10.81
CA SER A 187 -5.06 33.07 11.57
C SER A 187 -5.28 32.77 13.06
N PRO A 188 -4.63 33.50 13.97
CA PRO A 188 -4.83 33.34 15.40
C PRO A 188 -6.05 34.14 15.85
N PHE A 189 -7.06 33.46 16.37
CA PHE A 189 -7.95 33.95 17.45
C PHE A 189 -8.41 32.74 18.26
#